data_AF-A0A9W8I4D2-F1
#
_entry.id   AF-A0A9W8I4D2-F1
#
_cell.length_a   1.000
_cell.length_b   1.000
_cell.length_c   1.000
_cell.angle_alpha   90.00
_cell.angle_beta   90.00
_cell.angle_gamma   90.00
#
_symmetry.space_group_name_H-M   'P 1'
#
loop_
_entity.id
_entity.type
_entity.pdbx_description
1 polymer ?
#
loop_
_entity_poly.entity_id
_entity_poly.type
_entity_poly.pdbx_seq_one_letter_code
_entity_poly.pdbx_strand_id
1 'polypeptide(L)'
;MKSEPETRIVKGKDVSFGITDLQAMENSTSQWDGVRNYKARNYMRDEMKLGDKVLFYHSNCKVPGIAGIATVVREGYPDYTAFDPGHPYYDPKSNQDTPKWFMVDIKLEKKLDRVLPLSELKQYRELREMVLVKQGRLSVQPVRQSEYNFIMALL
;
A
#
# COMPACT_ATOMS: atom_id res chain seq x y z
N MET A 1 2.59 -1.75 -1.98
CA MET A 1 1.81 -1.28 -0.82
C MET A 1 0.69 -2.26 -0.57
N LYS A 2 0.43 -2.64 0.70
CA LYS A 2 -0.57 -3.65 1.07
C LYS A 2 -1.89 -3.02 1.47
N SER A 3 -3.00 -3.58 0.99
CA SER A 3 -4.36 -3.21 1.35
C SER A 3 -5.24 -4.45 1.47
N GLU A 4 -6.36 -4.34 2.17
CA GLU A 4 -7.23 -5.48 2.50
C GLU A 4 -8.51 -5.39 1.66
N PRO A 5 -8.71 -6.27 0.67
CA PRO A 5 -9.85 -6.19 -0.25
C PRO A 5 -11.15 -6.74 0.33
N GLU A 6 -11.09 -7.44 1.46
CA GLU A 6 -12.23 -8.02 2.17
C GLU A 6 -12.52 -7.21 3.44
N THR A 7 -13.76 -7.28 3.94
CA THR A 7 -14.21 -6.52 5.12
C THR A 7 -13.23 -6.63 6.28
N ARG A 8 -12.86 -5.47 6.83
CA ARG A 8 -12.07 -5.36 8.03
C ARG A 8 -12.59 -4.25 8.90
N ILE A 9 -13.01 -4.59 10.11
CA ILE A 9 -13.52 -3.60 11.06
C ILE A 9 -12.38 -3.04 11.92
N VAL A 10 -12.15 -1.73 11.86
CA VAL A 10 -11.27 -0.99 12.77
C VAL A 10 -12.10 0.06 13.49
N LYS A 11 -12.14 -0.02 14.83
CA LYS A 11 -12.95 0.87 15.69
C LYS A 11 -14.40 1.03 15.21
N GLY A 12 -15.03 -0.08 14.78
CA GLY A 12 -16.43 -0.09 14.36
C GLY A 12 -16.71 0.40 12.93
N LYS A 13 -15.69 0.71 12.14
CA LYS A 13 -15.84 1.08 10.72
C LYS A 13 -15.15 0.05 9.83
N ASP A 14 -15.77 -0.27 8.70
CA ASP A 14 -15.12 -1.06 7.66
C ASP A 14 -14.06 -0.21 6.96
N VAL A 15 -12.86 -0.76 6.83
CA VAL A 15 -11.69 -0.13 6.19
C VAL A 15 -11.19 -0.96 5.01
N SER A 16 -12.01 -1.88 4.47
CA SER A 16 -11.66 -2.63 3.28
C SER A 16 -11.43 -1.69 2.09
N PHE A 17 -10.34 -1.93 1.37
CA PHE A 17 -9.99 -1.19 0.15
C PHE A 17 -9.18 -2.11 -0.78
N GLY A 18 -9.81 -2.57 -1.84
CA GLY A 18 -9.23 -3.42 -2.88
C GLY A 18 -8.78 -2.66 -4.12
N ILE A 19 -8.32 -3.42 -5.13
CA ILE A 19 -7.86 -2.84 -6.39
C ILE A 19 -9.02 -2.29 -7.22
N THR A 20 -10.20 -2.92 -7.09
CA THR A 20 -11.42 -2.48 -7.78
C THR A 20 -11.96 -1.19 -7.17
N ASP A 21 -11.78 -0.98 -5.86
CA ASP A 21 -12.13 0.29 -5.21
C ASP A 21 -11.23 1.40 -5.75
N LEU A 22 -9.90 1.21 -5.79
CA LEU A 22 -8.99 2.17 -6.42
C LEU A 22 -9.35 2.46 -7.88
N GLN A 23 -9.73 1.43 -8.64
CA GLN A 23 -10.16 1.59 -10.03
C GLN A 23 -11.40 2.49 -10.15
N ALA A 24 -12.36 2.35 -9.22
CA ALA A 24 -13.61 3.09 -9.21
C ALA A 24 -13.48 4.53 -8.65
N MET A 25 -12.37 4.86 -7.99
CA MET A 25 -12.09 6.23 -7.54
C MET A 25 -12.03 7.21 -8.71
N GLU A 26 -12.26 8.49 -8.43
CA GLU A 26 -12.08 9.55 -9.41
C GLU A 26 -10.65 9.53 -9.97
N ASN A 27 -10.52 9.53 -11.30
CA ASN A 27 -9.25 9.37 -12.01
C ASN A 27 -8.44 8.12 -11.63
N SER A 28 -9.09 7.12 -11.03
CA SER A 28 -8.49 5.95 -10.40
C SER A 28 -7.34 6.30 -9.43
N THR A 29 -7.49 7.41 -8.71
CA THR A 29 -6.51 7.94 -7.76
C THR A 29 -7.07 7.89 -6.35
N SER A 30 -6.25 7.47 -5.39
CA SER A 30 -6.58 7.54 -3.97
C SER A 30 -5.36 7.93 -3.15
N GLN A 31 -5.61 8.65 -2.07
CA GLN A 31 -4.69 8.76 -0.95
C GLN A 31 -4.47 7.38 -0.30
N TRP A 32 -3.27 7.17 0.22
CA TRP A 32 -2.87 5.94 0.90
C TRP A 32 -2.77 6.16 2.41
N ASP A 33 -3.92 6.41 3.03
CA ASP A 33 -4.03 6.74 4.46
C ASP A 33 -3.91 5.52 5.38
N GLY A 34 -4.04 5.76 6.70
CA GLY A 34 -4.21 4.69 7.68
C GLY A 34 -2.93 3.93 8.06
N VAL A 35 -1.78 4.28 7.48
CA VAL A 35 -0.50 3.68 7.86
C VAL A 35 -0.06 4.17 9.25
N ARG A 36 0.00 3.25 10.21
CA ARG A 36 0.38 3.51 11.61
C ARG A 36 1.65 2.77 12.07
N ASN A 37 2.52 2.43 11.13
CA ASN A 37 3.84 1.85 11.40
C ASN A 37 4.94 2.86 11.05
N TYR A 38 5.84 3.16 11.98
CA TYR A 38 6.89 4.17 11.80
C TYR A 38 7.83 3.88 10.61
N LYS A 39 8.20 2.62 10.39
CA LYS A 39 9.08 2.25 9.26
C LYS A 39 8.34 2.42 7.93
N ALA A 40 7.09 1.95 7.85
CA ALA A 40 6.25 2.12 6.66
C ALA A 40 6.00 3.61 6.34
N ARG A 41 5.73 4.41 7.38
CA ARG A 41 5.61 5.87 7.26
C ARG A 41 6.87 6.50 6.69
N ASN A 42 8.05 6.13 7.21
CA ASN A 42 9.31 6.72 6.74
C ASN A 42 9.53 6.46 5.24
N TYR A 43 9.20 5.26 4.74
CA TYR A 43 9.26 5.01 3.29
C TYR A 43 8.39 5.98 2.49
N MET A 44 7.14 6.22 2.92
CA MET A 44 6.25 7.14 2.22
C MET A 44 6.69 8.61 2.32
N ARG A 45 7.19 9.02 3.49
CA ARG A 45 7.57 10.41 3.77
C ARG A 45 8.91 10.77 3.13
N ASP A 46 9.90 9.89 3.25
CA ASP A 46 11.30 10.22 3.00
C ASP A 46 11.77 9.68 1.63
N GLU A 47 11.26 8.52 1.20
CA GLU A 47 11.83 7.77 0.08
C GLU A 47 10.96 7.81 -1.19
N MET A 48 9.62 7.77 -1.07
CA MET A 48 8.72 7.78 -2.24
C MET A 48 8.75 9.11 -2.98
N LYS A 49 8.85 9.04 -4.31
CA LYS A 49 8.87 10.18 -5.23
C LYS A 49 7.78 10.11 -6.28
N LEU A 50 7.46 11.27 -6.86
CA LEU A 50 6.52 11.34 -7.96
C LEU A 50 6.98 10.44 -9.11
N GLY A 51 6.09 9.57 -9.60
CA GLY A 51 6.39 8.62 -10.68
C GLY A 51 6.90 7.26 -10.21
N ASP A 52 7.16 7.07 -8.92
CA ASP A 52 7.56 5.75 -8.39
C ASP A 52 6.47 4.70 -8.62
N LYS A 53 6.90 3.50 -9.03
CA LYS A 53 6.01 2.36 -9.28
C LYS A 53 5.62 1.66 -7.98
N VAL A 54 4.36 1.23 -7.93
CA VAL A 54 3.75 0.58 -6.77
C VAL A 54 3.16 -0.76 -7.19
N LEU A 55 3.61 -1.83 -6.55
CA LEU A 55 2.90 -3.11 -6.54
C LEU A 55 1.74 -3.02 -5.55
N PHE A 56 0.49 -2.98 -6.04
CA PHE A 56 -0.70 -3.01 -5.20
C PHE A 56 -0.96 -4.45 -4.75
N TYR A 57 -0.87 -4.68 -3.44
CA TYR A 57 -0.91 -6.02 -2.86
C TYR A 57 -2.15 -6.21 -2.00
N HIS A 58 -2.95 -7.24 -2.29
CA HIS A 58 -4.04 -7.70 -1.44
C HIS A 58 -3.50 -8.54 -0.29
N SER A 59 -3.75 -8.08 0.94
CA SER A 59 -3.40 -8.78 2.18
C SER A 59 -4.64 -9.21 2.94
N ASN A 60 -4.46 -10.14 3.88
CA ASN A 60 -5.50 -10.59 4.82
C ASN A 60 -6.82 -10.98 4.13
N CYS A 61 -6.71 -11.70 3.01
CA CYS A 61 -7.82 -12.18 2.21
C CYS A 61 -7.57 -13.63 1.80
N LYS A 62 -8.55 -14.28 1.17
CA LYS A 62 -8.45 -15.69 0.76
C LYS A 62 -7.25 -15.97 -0.15
N VAL A 63 -6.92 -15.05 -1.06
CA VAL A 63 -5.80 -15.16 -2.00
C VAL A 63 -4.92 -13.92 -1.90
N PRO A 64 -3.96 -13.88 -0.96
CA PRO A 64 -3.08 -12.74 -0.81
C PRO A 64 -2.04 -12.70 -1.93
N GLY A 65 -1.82 -11.54 -2.52
CA GLY A 65 -0.95 -11.40 -3.69
C GLY A 65 -0.98 -10.02 -4.33
N ILE A 66 -0.21 -9.85 -5.40
CA ILE A 66 -0.19 -8.61 -6.18
C ILE A 66 -1.43 -8.60 -7.08
N ALA A 67 -2.25 -7.56 -6.97
CA ALA A 67 -3.50 -7.41 -7.69
C ALA A 67 -3.44 -6.33 -8.80
N GLY A 68 -2.42 -5.48 -8.78
CA GLY A 68 -2.28 -4.38 -9.72
C GLY A 68 -0.96 -3.64 -9.61
N ILE A 69 -0.74 -2.77 -10.58
CA ILE A 69 0.34 -1.79 -10.65
C ILE A 69 -0.29 -0.40 -10.53
N ALA A 70 0.31 0.43 -9.70
CA ALA A 70 -0.04 1.82 -9.52
C ALA A 70 1.23 2.69 -9.55
N THR A 71 1.06 4.01 -9.53
CA THR A 71 2.16 4.97 -9.51
C THR A 71 1.87 6.06 -8.50
N VAL A 72 2.91 6.52 -7.81
CA VAL A 72 2.84 7.67 -6.90
C VAL A 72 2.59 8.94 -7.74
N VAL A 73 1.47 9.61 -7.47
CA VAL A 73 1.08 10.88 -8.13
C VAL A 73 1.12 12.07 -7.18
N ARG A 74 1.39 11.85 -5.89
CA ARG A 74 1.72 12.89 -4.91
C ARG A 74 2.68 12.33 -3.87
N GLU A 75 3.78 13.04 -3.65
CA GLU A 75 4.80 12.69 -2.64
C GLU A 75 4.27 12.83 -1.21
N GLY A 76 5.05 12.34 -0.23
CA GLY A 76 4.65 12.26 1.18
C GLY A 76 4.13 13.57 1.77
N TYR A 77 2.92 13.53 2.31
CA TYR A 77 2.27 14.66 3.00
C TYR A 77 1.56 14.18 4.27
N PRO A 78 1.23 15.07 5.23
CA PRO A 78 0.57 14.68 6.47
C PRO A 78 -0.73 13.89 6.23
N ASP A 79 -0.86 12.75 6.90
CA ASP A 79 -2.09 11.96 6.91
C ASP A 79 -3.11 12.65 7.84
N TYR A 80 -4.00 13.44 7.22
CA TYR A 80 -5.01 14.20 7.94
C TYR A 80 -6.05 13.33 8.65
N THR A 81 -6.18 12.05 8.28
CA THR A 81 -7.09 11.11 8.95
C THR A 81 -6.65 10.81 10.39
N ALA A 82 -5.39 11.08 10.72
CA ALA A 82 -4.88 10.98 12.09
C ALA A 82 -5.42 12.08 13.01
N PHE A 83 -5.93 13.19 12.46
CA PHE A 83 -6.38 14.35 13.23
C PHE A 83 -7.88 14.29 13.58
N ASP A 84 -8.66 13.47 12.87
CA ASP A 84 -10.10 13.33 13.05
C ASP A 84 -10.45 12.29 14.13
N PRO A 85 -11.03 12.69 15.29
CA PRO A 85 -11.45 11.76 16.35
C PRO A 85 -12.46 10.70 15.90
N GLY A 86 -13.22 10.98 14.85
CA GLY A 86 -14.18 10.05 14.26
C GLY A 86 -13.51 9.00 13.36
N HIS A 87 -12.26 9.17 12.94
CA HIS A 87 -11.60 8.27 12.02
C HIS A 87 -11.06 7.01 12.73
N PRO A 88 -11.12 5.81 12.11
CA PRO A 88 -10.56 4.59 12.70
C PRO A 88 -9.08 4.72 13.07
N TYR A 89 -8.35 5.48 12.29
CA TYR A 89 -6.91 5.70 12.45
C TYR A 89 -6.55 7.02 13.16
N TYR A 90 -7.49 7.62 13.89
CA TYR A 90 -7.21 8.75 14.79
C TYR A 90 -6.04 8.48 15.73
N ASP A 91 -5.15 9.46 15.88
CA ASP A 91 -4.08 9.49 16.88
C ASP A 91 -4.14 10.83 17.64
N PRO A 92 -4.56 10.86 18.91
CA PRO A 92 -4.67 12.09 19.70
C PRO A 92 -3.33 12.80 19.92
N LYS A 93 -2.21 12.15 19.60
CA LYS A 93 -0.87 12.72 19.73
C LYS A 93 -0.31 13.24 18.41
N SER A 94 -1.13 13.34 17.35
CA SER A 94 -0.75 13.87 16.03
C SER A 94 -1.67 15.04 15.70
N ASN A 95 -1.11 16.17 15.26
CA ASN A 95 -1.87 17.36 14.85
C ASN A 95 -1.22 18.04 13.63
N GLN A 96 -1.84 19.11 13.12
CA GLN A 96 -1.36 19.81 11.92
C GLN A 96 0.03 20.44 12.09
N ASP A 97 0.34 20.96 13.29
CA ASP A 97 1.64 21.57 13.59
C ASP A 97 2.75 20.53 13.76
N THR A 98 2.39 19.34 14.24
CA THR A 98 3.32 18.25 14.56
C THR A 98 2.80 16.90 14.02
N PRO A 99 2.71 16.73 12.69
CA PRO A 99 2.15 15.53 12.09
C PRO A 99 3.05 14.32 12.32
N LYS A 100 2.48 13.25 12.89
CA LYS A 100 3.21 11.98 13.12
C LYS A 100 3.10 11.02 11.96
N TRP A 101 2.03 11.13 11.19
CA TRP A 101 1.66 10.19 10.14
C TRP A 101 1.62 10.89 8.80
N PHE A 102 2.01 10.15 7.76
CA PHE A 102 2.15 10.64 6.41
C PHE A 102 1.52 9.63 5.47
N MET A 103 1.08 10.13 4.31
CA MET A 103 0.53 9.34 3.21
C MET A 103 1.01 9.92 1.88
N VAL A 104 0.76 9.19 0.80
CA VAL A 104 0.99 9.57 -0.59
C VAL A 104 -0.31 9.42 -1.36
N ASP A 105 -0.40 9.99 -2.56
CA ASP A 105 -1.48 9.63 -3.48
C ASP A 105 -0.93 8.68 -4.54
N ILE A 106 -1.69 7.63 -4.83
CA ILE A 106 -1.37 6.68 -5.91
C ILE A 106 -2.48 6.66 -6.94
N LYS A 107 -2.10 6.47 -8.20
CA LYS A 107 -3.00 6.28 -9.33
C LYS A 107 -2.83 4.88 -9.89
N LEU A 108 -3.94 4.20 -10.15
CA LEU A 108 -3.94 2.92 -10.83
C LEU A 108 -3.34 3.04 -12.24
N GLU A 109 -2.41 2.15 -12.58
CA GLU A 109 -1.90 2.01 -13.94
C GLU A 109 -2.49 0.79 -14.64
N LYS A 110 -2.42 -0.37 -13.97
CA LYS A 110 -2.89 -1.65 -14.52
C LYS A 110 -3.47 -2.50 -13.40
N LYS A 111 -4.75 -2.86 -13.50
CA LYS A 111 -5.32 -3.97 -12.74
C LYS A 111 -4.91 -5.28 -13.43
N LEU A 112 -4.51 -6.29 -12.66
CA LEU A 112 -4.16 -7.60 -13.22
C LEU A 112 -5.42 -8.44 -13.44
N ASP A 113 -5.42 -9.26 -14.50
CA ASP A 113 -6.51 -10.19 -14.80
C ASP A 113 -6.65 -11.28 -13.73
N ARG A 114 -5.51 -11.66 -13.12
CA ARG A 114 -5.43 -12.53 -11.96
C ARG A 114 -4.52 -11.91 -10.90
N VAL A 115 -4.84 -12.16 -9.64
CA VAL A 115 -3.90 -11.89 -8.54
C VAL A 115 -2.68 -12.81 -8.71
N LEU A 116 -1.47 -12.24 -8.65
CA LEU A 116 -0.22 -12.99 -8.57
C LEU A 116 0.03 -13.39 -7.10
N PRO A 117 -0.25 -14.64 -6.68
CA PRO A 117 -0.35 -14.99 -5.28
C PRO A 117 1.00 -15.02 -4.57
N LEU A 118 1.03 -14.72 -3.27
CA LEU A 118 2.24 -14.81 -2.45
C LEU A 118 2.86 -16.23 -2.48
N SER A 119 2.03 -17.26 -2.59
CA SER A 119 2.50 -18.65 -2.71
C SER A 119 3.32 -18.87 -3.99
N GLU A 120 2.94 -18.24 -5.10
CA GLU A 120 3.67 -18.26 -6.37
C GLU A 120 4.96 -17.43 -6.24
N LEU A 121 4.88 -16.20 -5.71
CA LEU A 121 6.04 -15.34 -5.48
C LEU A 121 7.15 -16.01 -4.66
N LYS A 122 6.77 -16.82 -3.65
CA LYS A 122 7.72 -17.55 -2.79
C LYS A 122 8.49 -18.68 -3.49
N GLN A 123 8.04 -19.12 -4.67
CA GLN A 123 8.70 -20.19 -5.43
C GLN A 123 9.93 -19.68 -6.20
N TYR A 124 9.97 -18.40 -6.53
CA TYR A 124 11.05 -17.81 -7.32
C TYR A 124 12.27 -17.49 -6.47
N ARG A 125 13.46 -17.83 -6.98
CA ARG A 125 14.73 -17.60 -6.25
C ARG A 125 15.07 -16.11 -6.23
N GLU A 126 14.71 -15.41 -7.29
CA GLU A 126 14.88 -13.98 -7.56
C GLU A 126 14.18 -13.12 -6.51
N LEU A 127 13.10 -13.63 -5.89
CA LEU A 127 12.28 -12.91 -4.92
C LEU A 127 12.54 -13.33 -3.46
N ARG A 128 13.51 -14.22 -3.20
CA ARG A 128 13.82 -14.70 -1.84
C ARG A 128 14.23 -13.59 -0.89
N GLU A 129 14.87 -12.57 -1.42
CA GLU A 129 15.37 -11.42 -0.66
C GLU A 129 14.34 -10.28 -0.54
N MET A 130 13.21 -10.39 -1.26
CA MET A 130 12.19 -9.36 -1.28
C MET A 130 11.63 -9.14 0.12
N VAL A 131 11.48 -7.87 0.52
CA VAL A 131 10.96 -7.50 1.85
C VAL A 131 9.60 -8.13 2.11
N LEU A 132 8.80 -8.34 1.07
CA LEU A 132 7.48 -8.97 1.17
C LEU A 132 7.56 -10.40 1.71
N VAL A 133 8.58 -11.14 1.27
CA VAL A 133 8.81 -12.54 1.65
C VAL A 133 9.43 -12.61 3.05
N LYS A 134 10.35 -11.70 3.38
CA LYS A 134 11.08 -11.69 4.67
C LYS A 134 10.32 -11.02 5.82
N GLN A 135 9.58 -9.96 5.55
CA GLN A 135 8.92 -9.10 6.56
C GLN A 135 7.44 -8.90 6.21
N GLY A 136 6.64 -9.95 6.42
CA GLY A 136 5.22 -9.97 6.06
C GLY A 136 4.36 -8.90 6.76
N ARG A 137 4.75 -8.41 7.94
CA ARG A 137 3.95 -7.45 8.74
C ARG A 137 4.08 -5.98 8.32
N LEU A 138 5.02 -5.66 7.44
CA LEU A 138 5.26 -4.27 7.01
C LEU A 138 4.31 -3.93 5.84
N SER A 139 3.50 -2.88 5.95
CA SER A 139 2.46 -2.56 4.95
C SER A 139 2.98 -1.79 3.73
N VAL A 140 4.02 -0.96 3.93
CA VAL A 140 4.73 -0.24 2.88
C VAL A 140 6.19 -0.68 2.91
N GLN A 141 6.69 -1.11 1.77
CA GLN A 141 7.98 -1.78 1.66
C GLN A 141 8.67 -1.34 0.37
N PRO A 142 10.01 -1.17 0.39
CA PRO A 142 10.77 -0.97 -0.82
C PRO A 142 10.82 -2.27 -1.62
N VAL A 143 10.92 -2.14 -2.94
CA VAL A 143 11.14 -3.25 -3.87
C VAL A 143 12.39 -2.91 -4.66
N ARG A 144 13.36 -3.82 -4.72
CA ARG A 144 14.56 -3.59 -5.53
C ARG A 144 14.19 -3.56 -7.00
N GLN A 145 14.92 -2.79 -7.81
CA GLN A 145 14.66 -2.71 -9.25
C GLN A 145 14.66 -4.10 -9.93
N SER A 146 15.58 -4.99 -9.52
CA SER A 146 15.65 -6.36 -10.04
C SER A 146 14.41 -7.19 -9.68
N GLU A 147 13.88 -7.04 -8.47
CA GLU A 147 12.65 -7.72 -8.02
C GLU A 147 11.42 -7.20 -8.76
N TYR A 148 11.33 -5.87 -8.95
CA TYR A 148 10.26 -5.25 -9.72
C TYR A 148 10.28 -5.72 -11.17
N ASN A 149 11.44 -5.66 -11.83
CA ASN A 149 11.59 -6.10 -13.21
C ASN A 149 11.22 -7.57 -13.40
N PHE A 150 11.64 -8.43 -12.46
CA PHE A 150 11.27 -9.84 -12.48
C PHE A 150 9.76 -10.04 -12.36
N ILE A 151 9.11 -9.35 -11.42
CA ILE A 151 7.66 -9.39 -11.28
C ILE A 151 6.98 -8.92 -12.56
N MET A 152 7.43 -7.82 -13.16
CA MET A 152 6.87 -7.32 -14.41
C MET A 152 7.03 -8.31 -15.58
N ALA A 153 8.08 -9.13 -15.60
CA ALA A 153 8.26 -10.17 -16.60
C ALA A 153 7.33 -11.39 -16.43
N LEU A 154 6.68 -11.54 -15.27
CA LEU A 154 5.66 -12.57 -15.01
C LEU A 154 4.23 -12.13 -15.40
N LEU A 155 4.02 -10.84 -15.67
CA LEU A 155 2.72 -10.19 -15.89
C LEU A 155 2.42 -9.92 -17.36
#